data_AF-A0A2E0QXV5-F1
#
_entry.id   AF-A0A2E0QXV5-F1
#
_cell.length_a   1.000
_cell.length_b   1.000
_cell.length_c   1.000
_cell.angle_alpha   90.00
_cell.angle_beta   90.00
_cell.angle_gamma   90.00
#
_symmetry.space_group_name_H-M   'P 1'
#
loop_
_entity.id
_entity.type
_entity.pdbx_description
1 polymer ?
#
loop_
_entity_poly.entity_id
_entity_poly.type
_entity_poly.pdbx_seq_one_letter_code
_entity_poly.pdbx_strand_id
1 'polypeptide(L)'
;MKKLILFAVAFVMMGGIVSNSYAGLPEHMRKVATKQDAEKITTGKVAMACSKCQSIQVREVDEKKSFAEWFKSGTDHGCPGCGGKIKVTHVSAKTGQPHKVVHTCSECGDDSAYCCSTTPGKKTPGMDKKKK
;
A
#
# COMPACT_ATOMS: atom_id res chain seq x y z
N MET A 1 -27.86 35.09 39.14
CA MET A 1 -26.60 35.25 39.92
C MET A 1 -25.90 33.89 39.87
N LYS A 2 -24.85 33.63 39.10
CA LYS A 2 -23.51 34.23 39.10
C LYS A 2 -22.87 34.04 37.72
N LYS A 3 -22.32 35.13 37.18
CA LYS A 3 -21.29 35.17 36.13
C LYS A 3 -19.95 34.72 36.75
N LEU A 4 -19.00 34.25 35.92
CA LEU A 4 -17.54 33.98 36.11
C LEU A 4 -17.23 32.58 35.53
N ILE A 5 -16.25 32.25 34.67
CA ILE A 5 -14.93 32.78 34.23
C ILE A 5 -14.65 32.08 32.87
N LEU A 6 -14.43 32.71 31.71
CA LEU A 6 -13.17 33.28 31.18
C LEU A 6 -11.92 32.36 31.22
N PHE A 7 -11.85 31.35 30.35
CA PHE A 7 -10.54 30.84 29.89
C PHE A 7 -10.56 30.60 28.38
N ALA A 8 -10.12 31.63 27.65
CA ALA A 8 -9.67 31.52 26.28
C ALA A 8 -8.39 30.67 26.26
N VAL A 9 -8.54 29.37 26.01
CA VAL A 9 -7.41 28.50 25.69
C VAL A 9 -7.35 28.40 24.17
N ALA A 10 -6.75 29.42 23.56
CA ALA A 10 -6.28 29.35 22.19
C ALA A 10 -5.08 28.39 22.15
N PHE A 11 -5.37 27.09 22.13
CA PHE A 11 -4.36 26.08 21.84
C PHE A 11 -4.07 26.16 20.34
N VAL A 12 -3.00 26.90 20.05
CA VAL A 12 -2.37 27.05 18.74
C VAL A 12 -2.34 25.70 18.04
N MET A 13 -3.11 25.60 16.95
CA MET A 13 -3.03 24.52 15.98
C MET A 13 -1.67 24.60 15.27
N MET A 14 -0.62 24.07 15.89
CA MET A 14 0.55 23.63 15.13
C MET A 14 0.27 22.21 14.66
N GLY A 15 -0.43 22.15 13.51
CA GLY A 15 -0.52 20.97 12.68
C GLY A 15 0.88 20.51 12.32
N GLY A 16 1.35 19.47 13.01
CA GLY A 16 2.45 18.64 12.55
C GLY A 16 1.99 17.87 11.32
N ILE A 17 2.14 18.47 10.14
CA ILE A 17 2.13 17.73 8.88
C ILE A 17 3.36 16.82 8.95
N VAL A 18 3.16 15.56 9.37
CA VAL A 18 4.16 14.53 9.11
C VAL A 18 4.14 14.27 7.61
N SER A 19 4.93 15.05 6.89
CA SER A 19 5.35 14.76 5.54
C SER A 19 5.87 13.33 5.53
N ASN A 20 5.14 12.44 4.86
CA ASN A 20 5.59 11.08 4.61
C ASN A 20 6.68 11.15 3.54
N SER A 21 7.90 11.46 3.99
CA SER A 21 9.08 11.65 3.15
C SER A 21 9.55 10.31 2.58
N TYR A 22 8.90 9.83 1.52
CA TYR A 22 9.50 8.84 0.60
C TYR A 22 10.10 9.57 -0.61
N ALA A 23 11.00 10.51 -0.34
CA ALA A 23 11.88 11.04 -1.37
C ALA A 23 12.95 9.98 -1.67
N GLY A 24 12.78 9.23 -2.76
CA GLY A 24 13.83 8.31 -3.23
C GLY A 24 13.38 7.09 -4.03
N LEU A 25 12.08 6.77 -4.06
CA LEU A 25 11.59 5.79 -5.04
C LEU A 25 11.27 6.53 -6.34
N PRO A 26 11.71 5.99 -7.49
CA PRO A 26 11.37 6.60 -8.75
C PRO A 26 9.84 6.60 -8.91
N GLU A 27 9.25 7.69 -9.44
CA GLU A 27 7.79 7.91 -9.54
C GLU A 27 6.98 6.74 -10.13
N HIS A 28 7.66 5.77 -10.76
CA HIS A 28 7.07 4.59 -11.37
C HIS A 28 6.84 3.41 -10.42
N MET A 29 7.31 3.41 -9.16
CA MET A 29 7.09 2.31 -8.21
C MET A 29 6.81 2.81 -6.79
N ARG A 30 5.65 2.44 -6.24
CA ARG A 30 5.20 2.87 -4.89
C ARG A 30 4.75 1.68 -4.05
N LYS A 31 5.13 1.63 -2.78
CA LYS A 31 4.57 0.65 -1.83
C LYS A 31 3.09 0.95 -1.55
N VAL A 32 2.27 -0.09 -1.50
CA VAL A 32 0.84 0.01 -1.15
C VAL A 32 0.63 -0.66 0.20
N ALA A 33 0.45 0.12 1.25
CA ALA A 33 0.41 -0.38 2.62
C ALA A 33 -0.96 -0.22 3.31
N THR A 34 -1.90 0.47 2.67
CA THR A 34 -3.24 0.73 3.22
C THR A 34 -4.30 0.55 2.14
N LYS A 35 -5.55 0.36 2.55
CA LYS A 35 -6.69 0.35 1.60
C LYS A 35 -6.81 1.68 0.85
N GLN A 36 -6.60 2.79 1.55
CA GLN A 36 -6.63 4.14 0.98
C GLN A 36 -5.52 4.34 -0.05
N ASP A 37 -4.35 3.72 0.15
CA ASP A 37 -3.31 3.70 -0.88
C ASP A 37 -3.76 2.95 -2.13
N ALA A 38 -4.42 1.81 -1.96
CA ALA A 38 -4.93 1.01 -3.07
C ALA A 38 -6.01 1.75 -3.87
N GLU A 39 -6.93 2.44 -3.19
CA GLU A 39 -8.02 3.20 -3.80
C GLU A 39 -7.53 4.34 -4.70
N LYS A 40 -6.39 4.95 -4.36
CA LYS A 40 -5.76 6.04 -5.13
C LYS A 40 -5.11 5.57 -6.42
N ILE A 41 -4.98 4.26 -6.64
CA ILE A 41 -4.37 3.71 -7.85
C ILE A 41 -5.44 3.68 -8.94
N THR A 42 -5.19 4.41 -10.02
CA THR A 42 -6.10 4.54 -11.16
C THR A 42 -5.56 3.91 -12.44
N THR A 43 -4.24 3.72 -12.54
CA THR A 43 -3.60 3.18 -13.74
C THR A 43 -2.40 2.30 -13.39
N GLY A 44 -1.97 1.47 -14.34
CA GLY A 44 -0.76 0.67 -14.24
C GLY A 44 -0.99 -0.73 -13.69
N LYS A 45 -0.12 -1.20 -12.81
CA LYS A 45 -0.14 -2.58 -12.27
C LYS A 45 0.07 -2.58 -10.78
N VAL A 46 -0.52 -3.55 -10.10
CA VAL A 46 -0.26 -3.84 -8.69
C VAL A 46 0.36 -5.22 -8.60
N ALA A 47 1.51 -5.29 -7.93
CA ALA A 47 2.24 -6.52 -7.73
C ALA A 47 2.28 -6.85 -6.24
N MET A 48 1.98 -8.10 -5.90
CA MET A 48 2.20 -8.68 -4.58
C MET A 48 3.40 -9.61 -4.68
N ALA A 49 4.46 -9.29 -3.95
CA ALA A 49 5.68 -10.06 -3.93
C ALA A 49 5.82 -10.78 -2.59
N CYS A 50 6.13 -12.07 -2.62
CA CYS A 50 6.61 -12.78 -1.45
C CYS A 50 8.15 -12.83 -1.51
N SER A 51 8.81 -12.10 -0.61
CA SER A 51 10.27 -11.97 -0.57
C SER A 51 10.98 -13.31 -0.32
N LYS A 52 10.44 -14.11 0.59
CA LYS A 52 11.03 -15.39 1.00
C LYS A 52 10.93 -16.43 -0.10
N CYS A 53 9.76 -16.50 -0.72
CA CYS A 53 9.53 -17.47 -1.78
C CYS A 53 9.87 -16.91 -3.19
N GLN A 54 10.48 -15.72 -3.28
CA GLN A 54 10.93 -15.02 -4.50
C GLN A 54 9.94 -15.03 -5.67
N SER A 55 8.66 -14.86 -5.34
CA SER A 55 7.57 -15.01 -6.30
C SER A 55 6.67 -13.78 -6.29
N ILE A 56 6.09 -13.47 -7.45
CA ILE A 56 5.31 -12.25 -7.67
C ILE A 56 4.00 -12.61 -8.34
N GLN A 57 2.91 -12.06 -7.82
CA GLN A 57 1.61 -11.99 -8.50
C GLN A 57 1.40 -10.58 -8.99
N VAL A 58 0.87 -10.42 -10.21
CA VAL A 58 0.60 -9.11 -10.80
C VAL A 58 -0.85 -9.05 -11.23
N ARG A 59 -1.51 -7.93 -10.90
CA ARG A 59 -2.83 -7.55 -11.40
C ARG A 59 -2.71 -6.24 -12.14
N GLU A 60 -3.37 -6.15 -13.29
CA GLU A 60 -3.54 -4.87 -13.97
C GLU A 60 -4.60 -4.06 -13.23
N VAL A 61 -4.44 -2.73 -13.25
CA VAL A 61 -5.44 -1.82 -12.69
C VAL A 61 -6.57 -1.71 -13.71
N ASP A 62 -7.70 -2.32 -13.39
CA ASP A 62 -8.94 -2.26 -14.17
C ASP A 62 -9.97 -1.32 -13.53
N GLU A 63 -11.03 -0.99 -14.28
CA GLU A 63 -12.13 -0.13 -13.80
C GLU A 63 -12.84 -0.71 -12.57
N LYS A 64 -12.85 -2.05 -12.45
CA LYS A 64 -13.46 -2.77 -11.33
C LYS A 64 -12.57 -2.78 -10.08
N LYS A 65 -11.33 -2.26 -10.19
CA LYS A 65 -10.28 -2.34 -9.17
C LYS A 65 -10.16 -3.74 -8.58
N SER A 66 -10.09 -4.77 -9.42
CA SER A 66 -10.04 -6.18 -8.97
C SER A 66 -8.89 -6.46 -7.98
N PHE A 67 -7.78 -5.72 -8.08
CA PHE A 67 -6.65 -5.79 -7.13
C PHE A 67 -7.01 -5.31 -5.70
N ALA A 68 -8.11 -4.59 -5.48
CA ALA A 68 -8.50 -4.07 -4.17
C ALA A 68 -8.81 -5.18 -3.16
N GLU A 69 -9.21 -6.37 -3.65
CA GLU A 69 -9.42 -7.55 -2.80
C GLU A 69 -8.17 -7.93 -2.02
N TRP A 70 -6.97 -7.69 -2.58
CA TRP A 70 -5.70 -7.92 -1.90
C TRP A 70 -5.56 -7.08 -0.62
N PHE A 71 -6.34 -6.03 -0.44
CA PHE A 71 -6.26 -5.16 0.74
C PHE A 71 -7.42 -5.38 1.72
N LYS A 72 -8.33 -6.32 1.43
CA LYS A 72 -9.48 -6.66 2.28
C LYS A 72 -9.05 -7.65 3.36
N SER A 73 -9.16 -7.23 4.63
CA SER A 73 -8.89 -8.09 5.80
C SER A 73 -9.74 -9.37 5.74
N GLY A 74 -9.17 -10.48 6.19
CA GLY A 74 -9.83 -11.79 6.23
C GLY A 74 -9.93 -12.49 4.87
N THR A 75 -9.28 -11.96 3.83
CA THR A 75 -9.09 -12.67 2.56
C THR A 75 -7.79 -13.45 2.57
N ASP A 76 -7.79 -14.58 1.86
CA ASP A 76 -6.62 -15.43 1.66
C ASP A 76 -6.32 -15.50 0.15
N HIS A 77 -5.07 -15.27 -0.24
CA HIS A 77 -4.60 -15.38 -1.62
C HIS A 77 -3.61 -16.53 -1.75
N GLY A 78 -3.56 -17.25 -2.86
CA GLY A 78 -2.53 -18.30 -3.04
C GLY A 78 -1.13 -17.71 -3.15
N CYS A 79 -0.13 -18.29 -2.50
CA CYS A 79 1.28 -17.95 -2.72
C CYS A 79 1.82 -18.77 -3.91
N PRO A 80 2.29 -18.15 -4.99
CA PRO A 80 2.73 -18.89 -6.18
C PRO A 80 4.08 -19.58 -5.99
N GLY A 81 4.86 -19.21 -4.97
CA GLY A 81 6.17 -19.80 -4.72
C GLY A 81 6.11 -21.10 -3.91
N CYS A 82 5.38 -21.11 -2.79
CA CYS A 82 5.35 -22.26 -1.87
C CYS A 82 4.01 -23.02 -1.85
N GLY A 83 2.99 -22.54 -2.56
CA GLY A 83 1.63 -23.15 -2.55
C GLY A 83 0.79 -22.85 -1.29
N GLY A 84 1.37 -22.19 -0.29
CA GLY A 84 0.64 -21.73 0.91
C GLY A 84 -0.34 -20.59 0.65
N LYS A 85 -0.90 -20.04 1.72
CA LYS A 85 -1.86 -18.91 1.66
C LYS A 85 -1.22 -17.63 2.17
N ILE A 86 -1.44 -16.52 1.46
CA ILE A 86 -1.13 -15.16 1.89
C ILE A 86 -2.37 -14.60 2.58
N LYS A 87 -2.31 -14.50 3.90
CA LYS A 87 -3.35 -13.98 4.77
C LYS A 87 -3.28 -12.46 4.84
N VAL A 88 -4.43 -11.82 4.73
CA VAL A 88 -4.53 -10.35 4.82
C VAL A 88 -5.08 -9.94 6.19
N THR A 89 -4.27 -9.23 6.97
CA THR A 89 -4.66 -8.70 8.28
C THR A 89 -4.55 -7.18 8.31
N HIS A 90 -5.35 -6.55 9.16
CA HIS A 90 -5.27 -5.12 9.42
C HIS A 90 -4.65 -4.90 10.79
N VAL A 91 -3.59 -4.10 10.84
CA VAL A 91 -2.99 -3.67 12.10
C VAL A 91 -3.35 -2.22 12.35
N SER A 92 -3.75 -1.92 13.59
CA SER A 92 -4.06 -0.57 14.03
C SER A 92 -2.87 0.34 13.78
N ALA A 93 -3.11 1.42 13.03
CA ALA A 93 -2.16 2.52 12.97
C ALA A 93 -2.36 3.42 14.18
N LYS A 94 -1.45 4.39 14.38
CA LYS A 94 -1.58 5.42 15.42
C LYS A 94 -2.94 6.13 15.26
N THR A 95 -3.52 6.61 16.37
CA THR A 95 -4.81 7.33 16.36
C THR A 95 -4.86 8.38 15.25
N GLY A 96 -5.88 8.30 14.40
CA GLY A 96 -6.05 9.20 13.25
C GLY A 96 -5.36 8.78 11.95
N GLN A 97 -4.68 7.63 11.90
CA GLN A 97 -4.08 7.09 10.67
C GLN A 97 -4.87 5.90 10.12
N PRO A 98 -4.86 5.70 8.79
CA PRO A 98 -5.47 4.53 8.17
C PRO A 98 -4.81 3.23 8.66
N HIS A 99 -5.62 2.18 8.88
CA HIS A 99 -5.10 0.85 9.21
C HIS A 99 -4.10 0.37 8.16
N LYS A 100 -2.98 -0.16 8.63
CA LYS A 100 -2.00 -0.80 7.75
C LYS A 100 -2.49 -2.20 7.41
N VAL A 101 -2.30 -2.59 6.16
CA VAL A 101 -2.55 -3.94 5.67
C VAL A 101 -1.24 -4.71 5.71
N VAL A 102 -1.27 -5.90 6.32
CA VAL A 102 -0.16 -6.83 6.40
C VAL A 102 -0.52 -8.10 5.62
N HIS A 103 0.42 -8.56 4.80
CA HIS A 103 0.31 -9.79 4.01
C HIS A 103 1.27 -10.83 4.56
N THR A 104 0.74 -11.90 5.16
CA THR A 104 1.54 -12.96 5.78
C THR A 104 1.34 -14.26 5.03
N CYS A 105 2.42 -14.81 4.45
CA CYS A 105 2.39 -16.15 3.88
C CYS A 105 2.43 -17.21 4.98
N SER A 106 1.54 -18.20 4.92
CA SER A 106 1.45 -19.29 5.90
C SER A 106 2.74 -20.10 6.06
N GLU A 107 3.46 -20.32 4.96
CA GLU A 107 4.71 -21.12 4.97
C GLU A 107 5.96 -20.26 5.16
N CYS A 108 5.92 -19.02 4.69
CA CYS A 108 7.10 -18.14 4.65
C CYS A 108 7.15 -17.19 5.89
N GLY A 109 6.06 -17.08 6.67
CA GLY A 109 6.00 -16.32 7.94
C GLY A 109 5.67 -14.83 7.80
N ASP A 110 5.80 -14.08 8.89
CA ASP A 110 5.51 -12.64 8.95
C ASP A 110 6.44 -11.81 8.05
N ASP A 111 5.95 -10.65 7.61
CA ASP A 111 6.62 -9.72 6.69
C ASP A 111 7.11 -10.35 5.36
N SER A 112 6.61 -11.54 5.04
CA SER A 112 7.02 -12.27 3.84
C SER A 112 6.44 -11.67 2.57
N ALA A 113 5.21 -11.15 2.60
CA ALA A 113 4.54 -10.59 1.44
C ALA A 113 4.28 -9.07 1.57
N TYR A 114 4.40 -8.36 0.45
CA TYR A 114 4.11 -6.93 0.36
C TYR A 114 3.60 -6.55 -1.03
N CYS A 115 2.83 -5.47 -1.08
CA CYS A 115 2.28 -4.95 -2.33
C CYS A 115 2.99 -3.68 -2.79
N CYS A 116 3.21 -3.56 -4.10
CA CYS A 116 3.65 -2.34 -4.77
C CYS A 116 2.78 -2.05 -5.99
N SER A 117 2.70 -0.78 -6.37
CA SER A 117 2.03 -0.32 -7.58
C SER A 117 3.03 0.32 -8.52
N THR A 118 2.86 0.08 -9.82
CA THR A 118 3.65 0.72 -10.85
C THR A 118 2.76 1.50 -11.79
N THR A 119 3.12 2.73 -12.12
CA THR A 119 2.52 3.46 -13.25
C THR A 119 3.34 3.22 -14.51
N PRO A 120 2.73 3.29 -15.70
CA PRO A 120 3.49 3.26 -16.94
C PRO A 120 4.50 4.43 -16.96
N GLY A 121 5.79 4.10 -16.88
CA GLY A 121 6.86 5.09 -17.01
C GLY A 121 7.09 5.50 -18.46
N LYS A 122 7.91 6.54 -18.66
CA LYS A 122 8.49 6.80 -19.99
C LYS A 122 9.37 5.62 -20.38
N LYS A 123 9.38 5.25 -21.66
CA LYS A 123 10.32 4.24 -22.17
C LYS A 123 11.74 4.67 -21.82
N THR A 124 12.54 3.75 -21.31
CA THR A 124 13.98 3.99 -21.12
C THR A 124 14.60 4.35 -22.48
N PRO A 125 15.21 5.54 -22.64
CA PRO A 125 15.82 5.92 -23.90
C PRO A 125 16.80 4.86 -24.39
N GLY A 126 16.72 4.47 -25.67
CA GLY A 126 17.58 3.44 -26.25
C GLY A 126 17.12 1.99 -26.04
N MET A 127 16.05 1.76 -25.26
CA MET A 127 15.34 0.47 -25.21
C MET A 127 14.11 0.43 -26.12
N ASP A 128 13.99 1.37 -27.05
CA ASP A 128 12.98 1.34 -28.09
C ASP A 128 13.19 0.09 -28.93
N LYS A 129 12.28 -0.88 -28.77
CA LYS A 129 12.34 -2.17 -29.46
C LYS A 129 12.64 -1.93 -30.94
N LYS A 130 13.79 -2.39 -31.42
CA LYS A 130 13.96 -2.70 -32.84
C LYS A 130 12.81 -3.65 -33.17
N LYS A 131 11.80 -3.16 -33.90
CA LYS A 131 10.79 -4.02 -34.52
C LYS A 131 11.59 -5.03 -35.35
N LYS A 132 11.57 -6.30 -34.95
CA LYS A 132 11.86 -7.40 -35.88
C LYS A 132 10.65 -7.54 -36.79
#